data_AF-A0A963UB66-F1
#
_entry.id   AF-A0A963UB66-F1
#
_cell.length_a   1.000
_cell.length_b   1.000
_cell.length_c   1.000
_cell.angle_alpha   90.00
_cell.angle_beta   90.00
_cell.angle_gamma   90.00
#
_symmetry.space_group_name_H-M   'P 1'
#
loop_
_entity.id
_entity.type
_entity.pdbx_description
1 polymer ?
#
loop_
_entity_poly.entity_id
_entity_poly.type
_entity_poly.pdbx_seq_one_letter_code
_entity_poly.pdbx_strand_id
1 'polypeptide(L)'
;MRRLIVIFLSAGLMSACAPRGTVIVDPAAASVGSVQTVYIATTRGPDPESGEPFGAGRSKETRYVRLGVAVPPVRGLGQIEWPRPHARPDPVHDFLATERDILSGPEAFRATLSQQFRHKPAGKRDAVVFVHGFNMTFAEGAYRLAQLGHDLKLDSVLVHYSWPSRGHPLGYAYDRDSVLFARDGLQDLLEQVSAAGADHITIAAHSLGSLLTVETLRQMASSRSSSALWRKISGVILFSPDIDVDVFHEQAAAIGELPQPFVIFTSKRDKALA
;
A
#
# COMPACT_ATOMS: atom_id res chain seq x y z
N MET A 1 19.37 3.81 59.50
CA MET A 1 19.80 3.22 58.21
C MET A 1 18.69 3.46 57.19
N ARG A 2 18.69 4.62 56.52
CA ARG A 2 19.16 4.86 55.14
C ARG A 2 18.41 4.04 54.07
N ARG A 3 17.40 4.72 53.51
CA ARG A 3 16.79 4.64 52.17
C ARG A 3 17.56 3.83 51.12
N LEU A 4 16.87 2.93 50.41
CA LEU A 4 17.09 2.59 48.99
C LEU A 4 16.04 1.56 48.54
N ILE A 5 14.96 2.00 47.88
CA ILE A 5 14.31 1.19 46.85
C ILE A 5 14.26 2.05 45.60
N VAL A 6 14.91 1.50 44.59
CA VAL A 6 15.34 2.11 43.36
C VAL A 6 14.18 2.17 42.37
N ILE A 7 14.12 3.31 41.70
CA ILE A 7 13.34 3.65 40.51
C ILE A 7 13.48 2.57 39.43
N PHE A 8 12.37 1.98 39.00
CA PHE A 8 12.28 1.24 37.74
C PHE A 8 11.01 1.70 37.00
N LEU A 9 11.05 2.91 36.45
CA LEU A 9 9.99 3.41 35.57
C LEU A 9 10.58 4.36 34.52
N SER A 10 11.50 3.87 33.68
CA SER A 10 12.00 4.64 32.52
C SER A 10 12.80 3.73 31.56
N ALA A 11 12.12 2.96 30.70
CA ALA A 11 12.78 2.31 29.57
C ALA A 11 11.80 2.01 28.41
N GLY A 12 10.95 2.99 28.03
CA GLY A 12 9.91 2.79 27.01
C GLY A 12 9.73 3.91 25.99
N LEU A 13 10.72 4.80 25.80
CA LEU A 13 10.57 5.99 24.93
C LEU A 13 11.83 6.27 24.07
N MET A 14 12.40 5.25 23.43
CA MET A 14 13.56 5.42 22.53
C MET A 14 13.42 4.59 21.25
N SER A 15 12.35 4.79 20.48
CA SER A 15 12.25 4.29 19.09
C SER A 15 11.57 5.29 18.15
N ALA A 16 11.66 6.59 18.42
CA ALA A 16 11.01 7.64 17.61
C ALA A 16 11.89 8.17 16.45
N CYS A 17 13.14 7.70 16.30
CA CYS A 17 14.09 8.22 15.30
C CYS A 17 14.58 7.17 14.31
N ALA A 18 13.76 6.15 13.98
CA ALA A 18 14.06 5.35 12.81
C ALA A 18 13.84 6.22 11.56
N PRO A 19 14.79 6.29 10.61
CA PRO A 19 14.58 6.96 9.34
C PRO A 19 13.30 6.40 8.69
N ARG A 20 12.39 7.30 8.32
CA ARG A 20 11.18 6.94 7.58
C ARG A 20 11.48 7.06 6.10
N GLY A 21 10.86 6.20 5.30
CA GLY A 21 11.05 6.25 3.86
C GLY A 21 10.57 7.56 3.26
N THR A 22 11.38 8.16 2.38
CA THR A 22 11.03 9.29 1.53
C THR A 22 11.25 8.92 0.06
N VAL A 23 10.55 9.61 -0.85
CA VAL A 23 10.76 9.38 -2.29
C VAL A 23 11.92 10.27 -2.76
N ILE A 24 13.10 9.69 -2.87
CA ILE A 24 14.27 10.34 -3.47
C ILE A 24 14.40 9.87 -4.92
N VAL A 25 14.35 10.80 -5.87
CA VAL A 25 14.47 10.50 -7.29
C VAL A 25 15.93 10.56 -7.71
N ASP A 26 16.49 9.40 -8.07
CA ASP A 26 17.82 9.23 -8.63
C ASP A 26 17.73 8.31 -9.88
N PRO A 27 17.73 8.89 -11.10
CA PRO A 27 17.69 8.10 -12.32
C PRO A 27 18.88 7.16 -12.50
N ALA A 28 20.05 7.46 -11.90
CA ALA A 28 21.23 6.61 -12.03
C ALA A 28 21.05 5.26 -11.33
N ALA A 29 20.16 5.18 -10.33
CA ALA A 29 19.83 3.94 -9.64
C ALA A 29 19.24 2.87 -10.57
N ALA A 30 18.65 3.27 -11.71
CA ALA A 30 18.14 2.34 -12.72
C ALA A 30 19.24 1.46 -13.35
N SER A 31 20.49 1.94 -13.34
CA SER A 31 21.64 1.19 -13.88
C SER A 31 22.31 0.29 -12.85
N VAL A 32 21.90 0.36 -11.58
CA VAL A 32 22.51 -0.37 -10.46
C VAL A 32 21.54 -1.40 -9.89
N GLY A 33 20.30 -1.00 -9.64
CA GLY A 33 19.26 -1.84 -9.07
C GLY A 33 18.31 -2.46 -10.10
N SER A 34 17.46 -3.37 -9.63
CA SER A 34 16.36 -3.91 -10.42
C SER A 34 15.14 -2.99 -10.32
N VAL A 35 14.72 -2.40 -11.43
CA VAL A 35 13.59 -1.47 -11.43
C VAL A 35 12.26 -2.23 -11.39
N GLN A 36 11.41 -1.85 -10.44
CA GLN A 36 10.02 -2.28 -10.32
C GLN A 36 9.13 -1.06 -10.55
N THR A 37 8.22 -1.13 -11.53
CA THR A 37 7.25 -0.06 -11.76
C THR A 37 6.02 -0.27 -10.91
N VAL A 38 5.68 0.73 -10.08
CA VAL A 38 4.50 0.74 -9.21
C VAL A 38 3.50 1.78 -9.68
N TYR A 39 2.27 1.34 -9.91
CA TYR A 39 1.13 2.19 -10.29
C TYR A 39 0.33 2.54 -9.05
N ILE A 40 0.25 3.82 -8.69
CA ILE A 40 -0.30 4.25 -7.41
C ILE A 40 -1.54 5.09 -7.64
N ALA A 41 -2.64 4.76 -6.96
CA ALA A 41 -3.72 5.71 -6.70
C ALA A 41 -3.67 6.12 -5.23
N THR A 42 -3.93 7.40 -4.95
CA THR A 42 -3.82 7.94 -3.60
C THR A 42 -4.85 9.02 -3.32
N THR A 43 -5.42 8.96 -2.12
CA THR A 43 -6.28 10.00 -1.54
C THR A 43 -5.52 10.84 -0.51
N ARG A 44 -4.19 10.90 -0.61
CA ARG A 44 -3.31 11.75 0.21
C ARG A 44 -3.29 13.18 -0.29
N GLY A 45 -3.39 14.13 0.63
CA GLY A 45 -3.19 15.57 0.49
C GLY A 45 -1.70 15.95 0.36
N PRO A 46 -1.36 17.11 -0.21
CA PRO A 46 0.00 17.63 -0.08
C PRO A 46 0.32 17.90 1.38
N ASP A 47 1.59 17.73 1.74
CA ASP A 47 2.11 18.10 3.04
C ASP A 47 2.32 19.62 3.11
N PRO A 48 1.69 20.34 4.05
CA PRO A 48 1.72 21.79 4.08
C PRO A 48 3.07 22.36 4.54
N GLU A 49 3.90 21.58 5.21
CA GLU A 49 5.19 22.03 5.76
C GLU A 49 6.34 21.77 4.79
N SER A 50 6.42 20.55 4.28
CA SER A 50 7.49 20.12 3.36
C SER A 50 7.19 20.40 1.89
N GLY A 51 5.91 20.60 1.53
CA GLY A 51 5.49 20.71 0.13
C GLY A 51 5.47 19.39 -0.63
N GLU A 52 5.75 18.25 0.01
CA GLU A 52 5.64 16.94 -0.63
C GLU A 52 4.20 16.69 -1.11
N PRO A 53 3.99 16.21 -2.35
CA PRO A 53 2.65 16.13 -2.95
C PRO A 53 1.72 15.11 -2.27
N PHE A 54 2.27 14.14 -1.51
CA PHE A 54 1.53 13.03 -0.92
C PHE A 54 1.89 12.83 0.56
N GLY A 55 1.43 13.76 1.40
CA GLY A 55 1.59 13.75 2.84
C GLY A 55 0.55 12.89 3.58
N ALA A 56 0.31 13.27 4.83
CA ALA A 56 -0.60 12.56 5.75
C ALA A 56 -2.06 13.03 5.67
N GLY A 57 -2.32 14.19 5.05
CA GLY A 57 -3.66 14.78 4.95
C GLY A 57 -4.59 14.00 4.02
N ARG A 58 -5.90 14.19 4.19
CA ARG A 58 -6.93 13.63 3.29
C ARG A 58 -7.14 14.54 2.09
N SER A 59 -7.23 13.95 0.90
CA SER A 59 -7.64 14.61 -0.34
C SER A 59 -8.97 14.01 -0.80
N LYS A 60 -9.93 14.86 -1.17
CA LYS A 60 -11.19 14.40 -1.79
C LYS A 60 -11.00 13.94 -3.24
N GLU A 61 -9.90 14.37 -3.86
CA GLU A 61 -9.52 13.95 -5.21
C GLU A 61 -8.54 12.79 -5.11
N THR A 62 -8.86 11.69 -5.80
CA THR A 62 -7.93 10.58 -6.05
C THR A 62 -6.90 11.02 -7.08
N ARG A 63 -5.62 10.97 -6.70
CA ARG A 63 -4.48 11.30 -7.55
C ARG A 63 -3.74 10.03 -7.96
N TYR A 64 -3.05 10.10 -9.10
CA TYR A 64 -2.44 8.94 -9.73
C TYR A 64 -0.96 9.18 -10.01
N VAL A 65 -0.14 8.15 -9.78
CA VAL A 65 1.32 8.23 -9.92
C VAL A 65 1.85 6.96 -10.58
N ARG A 66 2.79 7.08 -11.52
CA ARG A 66 3.69 5.99 -11.91
C ARG A 66 5.04 6.24 -11.24
N LEU A 67 5.52 5.25 -10.49
CA LEU A 67 6.79 5.32 -9.78
C LEU A 67 7.68 4.17 -10.22
N GLY A 68 8.85 4.48 -10.77
CA GLY A 68 9.92 3.49 -10.96
C GLY A 68 10.72 3.39 -9.66
N VAL A 69 10.84 2.19 -9.09
CA VAL A 69 11.59 1.95 -7.85
C VAL A 69 12.75 1.02 -8.15
N ALA A 70 13.98 1.49 -7.98
CA ALA A 70 15.18 0.67 -8.01
C ALA A 70 15.29 -0.12 -6.71
N VAL A 71 15.24 -1.44 -6.82
CA VAL A 71 15.52 -2.37 -5.74
C VAL A 71 17.03 -2.62 -5.71
N PRO A 72 17.73 -2.29 -4.62
CA PRO A 72 19.19 -2.37 -4.54
C PRO A 72 19.66 -3.83 -4.55
N PRO A 73 20.83 -4.12 -5.14
CA PRO A 73 21.37 -5.47 -5.24
C PRO A 73 21.90 -6.01 -3.90
N VAL A 74 22.36 -5.14 -2.99
CA VAL A 74 22.93 -5.54 -1.69
C VAL A 74 21.95 -5.14 -0.58
N ARG A 75 21.13 -6.10 -0.14
CA ARG A 75 20.19 -5.94 0.98
C ARG A 75 19.76 -7.30 1.55
N GLY A 76 19.14 -7.28 2.73
CA GLY A 76 18.41 -8.44 3.24
C GLY A 76 17.08 -8.70 2.51
N LEU A 77 16.68 -9.97 2.35
CA LEU A 77 15.35 -10.33 1.87
C LEU A 77 14.27 -9.75 2.80
N GLY A 78 13.21 -9.15 2.24
CA GLY A 78 12.15 -8.51 3.01
C GLY A 78 12.53 -7.18 3.68
N GLN A 79 13.81 -6.78 3.62
CA GLN A 79 14.28 -5.52 4.20
C GLN A 79 14.23 -4.40 3.17
N ILE A 80 13.89 -3.21 3.65
CA ILE A 80 13.92 -1.98 2.87
C ILE A 80 14.87 -1.04 3.58
N GLU A 81 15.94 -0.71 2.90
CA GLU A 81 16.96 0.24 3.34
C GLU A 81 16.72 1.57 2.61
N TRP A 82 16.90 2.65 3.35
CA TRP A 82 16.58 4.01 2.91
C TRP A 82 17.81 4.88 3.09
N PRO A 83 17.99 5.90 2.23
CA PRO A 83 19.03 6.89 2.43
C PRO A 83 18.90 7.51 3.83
N ARG A 84 20.00 7.48 4.59
CA ARG A 84 20.00 8.09 5.93
C ARG A 84 19.78 9.60 5.80
N PRO A 85 19.12 10.25 6.77
CA PRO A 85 18.98 11.70 6.77
C PRO A 85 20.33 12.39 6.58
N HIS A 86 20.39 13.33 5.64
CA HIS A 86 21.61 14.09 5.26
C HIS A 86 22.76 13.26 4.65
N ALA A 87 22.59 11.96 4.43
CA ALA A 87 23.54 11.17 3.66
C ALA A 87 23.26 11.30 2.15
N ARG A 88 24.30 11.05 1.34
CA ARG A 88 24.11 10.87 -0.10
C ARG A 88 23.43 9.51 -0.34
N PRO A 89 22.43 9.43 -1.23
CA PRO A 89 21.86 8.16 -1.67
C PRO A 89 22.94 7.20 -2.19
N ASP A 90 22.84 5.93 -1.81
CA ASP A 90 23.69 4.86 -2.32
C ASP A 90 22.84 3.82 -3.07
N PRO A 91 22.82 3.83 -4.42
CA PRO A 91 21.98 2.92 -5.20
C PRO A 91 22.37 1.43 -5.06
N VAL A 92 23.49 1.11 -4.41
CA VAL A 92 23.90 -0.27 -4.13
C VAL A 92 23.14 -0.85 -2.92
N HIS A 93 22.74 0.00 -1.97
CA HIS A 93 22.14 -0.39 -0.69
C HIS A 93 20.73 0.20 -0.48
N ASP A 94 20.47 1.39 -1.00
CA ASP A 94 19.23 2.13 -0.77
C ASP A 94 18.18 1.81 -1.84
N PHE A 95 16.92 1.72 -1.43
CA PHE A 95 15.81 1.84 -2.36
C PHE A 95 15.68 3.29 -2.81
N LEU A 96 15.58 3.49 -4.13
CA LEU A 96 15.49 4.82 -4.74
C LEU A 96 14.40 4.84 -5.80
N ALA A 97 13.76 5.99 -5.99
CA ALA A 97 12.90 6.19 -7.14
C ALA A 97 13.76 6.53 -8.35
N THR A 98 13.56 5.87 -9.48
CA THR A 98 14.25 6.21 -10.73
C THR A 98 13.49 7.27 -11.51
N GLU A 99 12.18 7.31 -11.33
CA GLU A 99 11.25 8.27 -11.94
C GLU A 99 10.02 8.44 -11.05
N ARG A 100 9.35 9.60 -11.15
CA ARG A 100 8.08 9.90 -10.49
C ARG A 100 7.21 10.72 -11.42
N ASP A 101 6.20 10.07 -12.01
CA ASP A 101 5.27 10.71 -12.92
C ASP A 101 3.91 10.88 -12.22
N ILE A 102 3.57 12.12 -11.89
CA ILE A 102 2.23 12.48 -11.40
C ILE A 102 1.33 12.60 -12.63
N LEU A 103 0.30 11.76 -12.70
CA LEU A 103 -0.58 11.67 -13.85
C LEU A 103 -1.76 12.63 -13.69
N SER A 104 -2.24 13.18 -14.82
CA SER A 104 -3.25 14.24 -14.84
C SER A 104 -4.65 13.81 -14.39
N GLY A 105 -4.90 12.51 -14.24
CA GLY A 105 -6.22 11.99 -13.87
C GLY A 105 -6.39 10.50 -14.16
N PRO A 106 -7.60 9.95 -13.93
CA PRO A 106 -7.89 8.53 -14.09
C PRO A 106 -7.71 8.02 -15.53
N GLU A 107 -7.99 8.84 -16.55
CA GLU A 107 -7.80 8.45 -17.95
C GLU A 107 -6.32 8.23 -18.30
N ALA A 108 -5.45 9.13 -17.84
CA ALA A 108 -4.00 9.01 -18.03
C ALA A 108 -3.44 7.79 -17.28
N PHE A 109 -3.93 7.55 -16.06
CA PHE A 109 -3.60 6.36 -15.29
C PHE A 109 -4.03 5.07 -16.00
N ARG A 110 -5.28 5.00 -16.44
CA ARG A 110 -5.83 3.87 -17.19
C ARG A 110 -5.07 3.62 -18.48
N ALA A 111 -4.71 4.67 -19.23
CA ALA A 111 -3.94 4.54 -20.46
C ALA A 111 -2.54 3.95 -20.21
N THR A 112 -1.88 4.39 -19.14
CA THR A 112 -0.55 3.89 -18.74
C THR A 112 -0.61 2.43 -18.29
N LEU A 113 -1.60 2.05 -17.48
CA LEU A 113 -1.85 0.65 -17.13
C LEU A 113 -2.16 -0.21 -18.36
N SER A 114 -3.01 0.30 -19.26
CA SER A 114 -3.39 -0.41 -20.49
C SER A 114 -2.17 -0.71 -21.35
N GLN A 115 -1.20 0.20 -21.40
CA GLN A 115 0.07 -0.04 -22.10
C GLN A 115 0.83 -1.22 -21.49
N GLN A 116 0.92 -1.29 -20.16
CA GLN A 116 1.58 -2.41 -19.50
C GLN A 116 0.87 -3.74 -19.72
N PHE A 117 -0.46 -3.77 -19.60
CA PHE A 117 -1.22 -4.99 -19.83
C PHE A 117 -1.12 -5.48 -21.29
N ARG A 118 -0.93 -4.59 -22.27
CA ARG A 118 -0.68 -4.98 -23.67
C ARG A 118 0.64 -5.71 -23.88
N HIS A 119 1.63 -5.53 -23.00
CA HIS A 119 2.87 -6.31 -23.02
C HIS A 119 2.71 -7.72 -22.44
N LYS A 120 1.53 -8.05 -21.88
CA LYS A 120 1.21 -9.37 -21.36
C LYS A 120 0.22 -10.11 -22.29
N PRO A 121 0.32 -11.44 -22.43
CA PRO A 121 -0.64 -12.23 -23.20
C PRO A 121 -2.06 -12.05 -22.68
N ALA A 122 -3.04 -12.10 -23.58
CA ALA A 122 -4.45 -12.11 -23.17
C ALA A 122 -4.77 -13.34 -22.30
N GLY A 123 -5.59 -13.16 -21.27
CA GLY A 123 -5.88 -14.19 -20.27
C GLY A 123 -4.80 -14.37 -19.21
N LYS A 124 -3.73 -13.55 -19.24
CA LYS A 124 -2.62 -13.54 -18.26
C LYS A 124 -2.25 -12.12 -17.83
N ARG A 125 -3.20 -11.19 -17.92
CA ARG A 125 -3.02 -9.78 -17.52
C ARG A 125 -3.33 -9.64 -16.04
N ASP A 126 -2.43 -10.19 -15.23
CA ASP A 126 -2.60 -10.23 -13.78
C ASP A 126 -2.17 -8.91 -13.15
N ALA A 127 -2.95 -8.43 -12.19
CA ALA A 127 -2.65 -7.28 -11.37
C ALA A 127 -2.66 -7.67 -9.89
N VAL A 128 -1.67 -7.18 -9.15
CA VAL A 128 -1.69 -7.22 -7.67
C VAL A 128 -1.95 -5.81 -7.18
N VAL A 129 -3.05 -5.64 -6.44
CA VAL A 129 -3.42 -4.39 -5.77
C VAL A 129 -3.06 -4.51 -4.30
N PHE A 130 -2.04 -3.75 -3.86
CA PHE A 130 -1.62 -3.72 -2.47
C PHE A 130 -2.22 -2.54 -1.71
N VAL A 131 -2.84 -2.83 -0.57
CA VAL A 131 -3.42 -1.83 0.34
C VAL A 131 -2.65 -1.86 1.66
N HIS A 132 -1.89 -0.77 1.93
CA HIS A 132 -1.04 -0.72 3.12
C HIS A 132 -1.86 -0.63 4.42
N GLY A 133 -1.22 -0.91 5.56
CA GLY A 133 -1.83 -0.82 6.88
C GLY A 133 -1.61 0.51 7.60
N PHE A 134 -1.85 0.48 8.90
CA PHE A 134 -1.59 1.57 9.85
C PHE A 134 -0.12 2.02 9.83
N ASN A 135 0.12 3.30 10.17
CA ASN A 135 1.47 3.86 10.36
C ASN A 135 2.39 3.70 9.13
N MET A 136 1.85 3.96 7.93
CA MET A 136 2.61 3.88 6.67
C MET A 136 2.58 5.20 5.91
N THR A 137 3.74 5.68 5.46
CA THR A 137 3.84 6.82 4.53
C THR A 137 3.59 6.40 3.08
N PHE A 138 3.45 7.37 2.17
CA PHE A 138 3.36 7.13 0.73
C PHE A 138 4.56 6.31 0.21
N ALA A 139 5.78 6.74 0.55
CA ALA A 139 7.02 6.11 0.10
C ALA A 139 7.14 4.67 0.63
N GLU A 140 6.84 4.46 1.91
CA GLU A 140 6.92 3.15 2.56
C GLU A 140 5.98 2.13 1.92
N GLY A 141 4.74 2.53 1.60
CA GLY A 141 3.79 1.66 0.91
C GLY A 141 4.25 1.30 -0.50
N ALA A 142 4.73 2.29 -1.27
CA ALA A 142 5.20 2.09 -2.63
C ALA A 142 6.44 1.18 -2.70
N TYR A 143 7.46 1.43 -1.86
CA TYR A 143 8.68 0.63 -1.87
C TYR A 143 8.45 -0.75 -1.28
N ARG A 144 7.50 -0.92 -0.35
CA ARG A 144 7.10 -2.24 0.12
C ARG A 144 6.53 -3.09 -1.01
N LEU A 145 5.68 -2.54 -1.86
CA LEU A 145 5.17 -3.29 -3.01
C LEU A 145 6.29 -3.59 -4.02
N ALA A 146 7.17 -2.64 -4.31
CA ALA A 146 8.33 -2.88 -5.18
C ALA A 146 9.23 -4.01 -4.63
N GLN A 147 9.53 -3.98 -3.32
CA GLN A 147 10.30 -5.01 -2.64
C GLN A 147 9.61 -6.38 -2.75
N LEU A 148 8.31 -6.47 -2.49
CA LEU A 148 7.55 -7.71 -2.61
C LEU A 148 7.51 -8.22 -4.05
N GLY A 149 7.30 -7.33 -5.02
CA GLY A 149 7.30 -7.63 -6.45
C GLY A 149 8.61 -8.28 -6.89
N HIS A 150 9.74 -7.70 -6.46
CA HIS A 150 11.06 -8.24 -6.73
C HIS A 150 11.33 -9.55 -5.98
N ASP A 151 11.14 -9.59 -4.66
CA ASP A 151 11.51 -10.75 -3.83
C ASP A 151 10.66 -11.99 -4.13
N LEU A 152 9.38 -11.80 -4.44
CA LEU A 152 8.46 -12.88 -4.80
C LEU A 152 8.45 -13.15 -6.31
N LYS A 153 9.21 -12.38 -7.11
CA LYS A 153 9.28 -12.48 -8.57
C LYS A 153 7.87 -12.45 -9.21
N LEU A 154 7.05 -11.49 -8.78
CA LEU A 154 5.69 -11.37 -9.26
C LEU A 154 5.69 -11.00 -10.75
N ASP A 155 5.01 -11.81 -11.57
CA ASP A 155 4.76 -11.49 -12.99
C ASP A 155 3.45 -10.71 -13.18
N SER A 156 3.00 -9.98 -12.16
CA SER A 156 1.79 -9.17 -12.19
C SER A 156 2.13 -7.69 -12.32
N VAL A 157 1.20 -6.90 -12.85
CA VAL A 157 1.29 -5.44 -12.78
C VAL A 157 1.11 -5.01 -11.32
N LEU A 158 2.10 -4.30 -10.79
CA LEU A 158 2.13 -3.87 -9.39
C LEU A 158 1.33 -2.57 -9.21
N VAL A 159 0.22 -2.66 -8.49
CA VAL A 159 -0.67 -1.54 -8.21
C VAL A 159 -0.76 -1.31 -6.71
N HIS A 160 -0.69 -0.06 -6.26
CA HIS A 160 -0.75 0.30 -4.86
C HIS A 160 -1.87 1.31 -4.60
N TYR A 161 -2.70 1.06 -3.59
CA TYR A 161 -3.57 2.09 -3.03
C TYR A 161 -2.93 2.71 -1.78
N SER A 162 -2.57 3.98 -1.89
CA SER A 162 -1.97 4.74 -0.79
C SER A 162 -3.01 5.66 -0.16
N TRP A 163 -3.71 5.16 0.86
CA TRP A 163 -4.70 5.93 1.62
C TRP A 163 -4.02 6.81 2.68
N PRO A 164 -4.64 7.88 3.19
CA PRO A 164 -4.01 8.86 4.08
C PRO A 164 -3.87 8.34 5.52
N SER A 165 -3.03 7.33 5.70
CA SER A 165 -2.48 6.98 7.01
C SER A 165 -1.58 8.13 7.48
N ARG A 166 -1.66 8.44 8.77
CA ARG A 166 -0.87 9.47 9.44
C ARG A 166 0.62 9.16 9.43
N GLY A 167 1.00 7.90 9.19
CA GLY A 167 2.40 7.49 9.22
C GLY A 167 3.03 7.63 10.61
N HIS A 168 2.21 7.62 11.66
CA HIS A 168 2.65 7.82 13.04
C HIS A 168 1.99 6.80 14.01
N PRO A 169 2.73 6.17 14.95
CA PRO A 169 2.20 5.16 15.87
C PRO A 169 1.09 5.64 16.81
N LEU A 170 1.05 6.93 17.13
CA LEU A 170 -0.04 7.54 17.92
C LEU A 170 -1.23 8.00 17.06
N GLY A 171 -1.21 7.73 15.76
CA GLY A 171 -2.22 8.18 14.80
C GLY A 171 -3.43 7.26 14.63
N TYR A 172 -3.60 6.25 15.47
CA TYR A 172 -4.55 5.15 15.21
C TYR A 172 -5.99 5.61 14.98
N ALA A 173 -6.52 6.50 15.84
CA ALA A 173 -7.88 7.02 15.69
C ALA A 173 -8.08 7.78 14.36
N TYR A 174 -7.08 8.58 13.97
CA TYR A 174 -7.10 9.27 12.67
C TYR A 174 -7.11 8.26 11.51
N ASP A 175 -6.29 7.22 11.60
CA ASP A 175 -6.17 6.20 10.57
C ASP A 175 -7.46 5.37 10.42
N ARG A 176 -8.15 5.06 11.53
CA ARG A 176 -9.48 4.41 11.51
C ARG A 176 -10.50 5.21 10.71
N ASP A 177 -10.59 6.52 10.93
CA ASP A 177 -11.48 7.39 10.16
C ASP A 177 -11.01 7.56 8.71
N SER A 178 -9.69 7.58 8.48
CA SER A 178 -9.11 7.67 7.14
C SER A 178 -9.39 6.44 6.30
N VAL A 179 -9.51 5.25 6.91
CA VAL A 179 -9.99 4.04 6.24
C VAL A 179 -11.40 4.27 5.68
N LEU A 180 -12.34 4.74 6.50
CA LEU A 180 -13.72 4.98 6.03
C LEU A 180 -13.77 6.07 4.95
N PHE A 181 -12.93 7.09 5.07
CA PHE A 181 -12.78 8.14 4.06
C PHE A 181 -12.28 7.59 2.71
N ALA A 182 -11.38 6.61 2.73
CA ALA A 182 -10.64 6.17 1.54
C ALA A 182 -11.36 5.09 0.70
N ARG A 183 -12.56 4.66 1.07
CA ARG A 183 -13.29 3.56 0.41
C ARG A 183 -13.54 3.81 -1.07
N ASP A 184 -14.03 5.00 -1.39
CA ASP A 184 -14.38 5.38 -2.77
C ASP A 184 -13.14 5.42 -3.64
N GLY A 185 -12.03 5.97 -3.15
CA GLY A 185 -10.77 5.97 -3.90
C GLY A 185 -10.18 4.58 -4.15
N LEU A 186 -10.41 3.60 -3.27
CA LEU A 186 -10.01 2.20 -3.52
C LEU A 186 -10.91 1.57 -4.58
N GLN A 187 -12.22 1.82 -4.51
CA GLN A 187 -13.16 1.36 -5.53
C GLN A 187 -12.80 1.93 -6.91
N ASP A 188 -12.57 3.24 -7.00
CA ASP A 188 -12.16 3.93 -8.23
C ASP A 188 -10.89 3.31 -8.82
N LEU A 189 -9.89 3.02 -7.98
CA LEU A 189 -8.66 2.36 -8.42
C LEU A 189 -8.96 0.99 -9.04
N LEU A 190 -9.74 0.14 -8.36
CA LEU A 190 -10.09 -1.19 -8.85
C LEU A 190 -10.84 -1.11 -10.19
N GLU A 191 -11.73 -0.14 -10.34
CA GLU A 191 -12.42 0.15 -11.59
C GLU A 191 -11.45 0.57 -12.70
N GLN A 192 -10.48 1.46 -12.42
CA GLN A 192 -9.46 1.84 -13.41
C GLN A 192 -8.58 0.67 -13.83
N VAL A 193 -8.17 -0.20 -12.89
CA VAL A 193 -7.36 -1.40 -13.18
C VAL A 193 -8.14 -2.37 -14.06
N SER A 194 -9.41 -2.64 -13.71
CA SER A 194 -10.29 -3.48 -14.51
C SER A 194 -10.51 -2.92 -15.92
N ALA A 195 -10.78 -1.61 -16.04
CA ALA A 195 -11.01 -0.93 -17.30
C ALA A 195 -9.73 -0.80 -18.16
N ALA A 196 -8.55 -0.82 -17.54
CA ALA A 196 -7.27 -0.86 -18.24
C ALA A 196 -6.97 -2.20 -18.93
N GLY A 197 -7.78 -3.24 -18.66
CA GLY A 197 -7.67 -4.54 -19.32
C GLY A 197 -7.00 -5.62 -18.47
N ALA A 198 -6.97 -5.48 -17.14
CA ALA A 198 -6.64 -6.59 -16.25
C ALA A 198 -7.63 -7.75 -16.47
N ASP A 199 -7.12 -8.97 -16.54
CA ASP A 199 -7.92 -10.19 -16.59
C ASP A 199 -8.21 -10.70 -15.16
N HIS A 200 -7.21 -10.58 -14.29
CA HIS A 200 -7.22 -11.06 -12.91
C HIS A 200 -6.67 -9.97 -11.97
N ILE A 201 -7.40 -9.70 -10.89
CA ILE A 201 -7.03 -8.72 -9.86
C ILE A 201 -6.96 -9.45 -8.52
N THR A 202 -5.75 -9.58 -7.98
CA THR A 202 -5.52 -10.06 -6.62
C THR A 202 -5.33 -8.88 -5.68
N ILE A 203 -6.15 -8.80 -4.64
CA ILE A 203 -6.04 -7.75 -3.62
C ILE A 203 -5.26 -8.30 -2.43
N ALA A 204 -4.16 -7.64 -2.08
CA ALA A 204 -3.34 -7.96 -0.92
C ALA A 204 -3.40 -6.80 0.07
N ALA A 205 -3.88 -7.03 1.28
CA ALA A 205 -4.11 -5.98 2.26
C ALA A 205 -3.52 -6.32 3.63
N HIS A 206 -3.04 -5.31 4.35
CA HIS A 206 -2.40 -5.50 5.66
C HIS A 206 -3.07 -4.66 6.75
N SER A 207 -3.31 -5.22 7.94
CA SER A 207 -3.80 -4.49 9.11
C SER A 207 -5.06 -3.65 8.80
N LEU A 208 -5.06 -2.34 9.05
CA LEU A 208 -6.18 -1.45 8.71
C LEU A 208 -6.47 -1.37 7.20
N GLY A 209 -5.52 -1.70 6.34
CA GLY A 209 -5.76 -1.86 4.90
C GLY A 209 -6.71 -3.01 4.59
N SER A 210 -6.74 -4.05 5.44
CA SER A 210 -7.69 -5.15 5.34
C SER A 210 -9.11 -4.70 5.67
N LEU A 211 -9.28 -3.89 6.72
CA LEU A 211 -10.57 -3.28 7.05
C LEU A 211 -11.09 -2.44 5.88
N LEU A 212 -10.22 -1.58 5.33
CA LEU A 212 -10.52 -0.77 4.15
C LEU A 212 -10.96 -1.65 2.96
N THR A 213 -10.22 -2.72 2.69
CA THR A 213 -10.54 -3.64 1.60
C THR A 213 -11.90 -4.29 1.77
N VAL A 214 -12.19 -4.86 2.94
CA VAL A 214 -13.48 -5.54 3.21
C VAL A 214 -14.64 -4.54 3.15
N GLU A 215 -14.46 -3.34 3.70
CA GLU A 215 -15.50 -2.32 3.67
C GLU A 215 -15.76 -1.80 2.23
N THR A 216 -14.72 -1.64 1.41
CA THR A 216 -14.88 -1.33 -0.01
C THR A 216 -15.61 -2.46 -0.76
N LEU A 217 -15.26 -3.72 -0.51
CA LEU A 217 -15.96 -4.86 -1.13
C LEU A 217 -17.45 -4.90 -0.73
N ARG A 218 -17.77 -4.60 0.54
CA ARG A 218 -19.15 -4.50 1.03
C ARG A 218 -19.94 -3.41 0.31
N GLN A 219 -19.33 -2.23 0.15
CA GLN A 219 -19.90 -1.12 -0.62
C GLN A 219 -20.15 -1.51 -2.10
N MET A 220 -19.18 -2.16 -2.73
CA MET A 220 -19.29 -2.62 -4.12
C MET A 220 -20.41 -3.64 -4.31
N ALA A 221 -20.53 -4.61 -3.39
CA ALA A 221 -21.60 -5.60 -3.41
C ALA A 221 -22.98 -4.94 -3.29
N SER A 222 -23.12 -3.94 -2.41
CA SER A 222 -24.38 -3.23 -2.15
C SER A 222 -24.82 -2.36 -3.32
N SER A 223 -23.88 -1.75 -4.02
CA SER A 223 -24.14 -0.85 -5.16
C SER A 223 -24.38 -1.59 -6.48
N ARG A 224 -24.24 -2.92 -6.52
CA ARG A 224 -24.13 -3.72 -7.76
C ARG A 224 -23.08 -3.15 -8.72
N SER A 225 -22.03 -2.51 -8.19
CA SER A 225 -20.91 -1.98 -8.98
C SER A 225 -20.39 -3.05 -9.92
N SER A 226 -20.09 -2.63 -11.16
CA SER A 226 -20.19 -3.46 -12.36
C SER A 226 -19.86 -4.94 -12.14
N SER A 227 -20.81 -5.83 -12.45
CA SER A 227 -20.59 -7.29 -12.36
C SER A 227 -19.31 -7.75 -13.07
N ALA A 228 -18.83 -6.98 -14.04
CA ALA A 228 -17.56 -7.17 -14.73
C ALA A 228 -16.33 -7.01 -13.81
N LEU A 229 -16.25 -5.97 -12.98
CA LEU A 229 -15.16 -5.83 -12.01
C LEU A 229 -15.18 -6.96 -10.99
N TRP A 230 -16.36 -7.28 -10.45
CA TRP A 230 -16.50 -8.35 -9.45
C TRP A 230 -15.93 -9.68 -9.94
N ARG A 231 -16.22 -10.06 -11.20
CA ARG A 231 -15.70 -11.29 -11.83
C ARG A 231 -14.18 -11.29 -12.05
N LYS A 232 -13.54 -10.13 -12.06
CA LYS A 232 -12.09 -10.00 -12.24
C LYS A 232 -11.32 -10.03 -10.92
N ILE A 233 -11.98 -9.82 -9.78
CA ILE A 233 -11.35 -9.99 -8.47
C ILE A 233 -11.15 -11.49 -8.26
N SER A 234 -9.94 -11.95 -8.56
CA SER A 234 -9.57 -13.36 -8.63
C SER A 234 -8.95 -13.88 -7.32
N GLY A 235 -8.90 -13.04 -6.29
CA GLY A 235 -8.46 -13.43 -4.96
C GLY A 235 -8.27 -12.23 -4.03
N VAL A 236 -8.51 -12.47 -2.74
CA VAL A 236 -8.28 -11.48 -1.67
C VAL A 236 -7.43 -12.13 -0.60
N ILE A 237 -6.35 -11.47 -0.22
CA ILE A 237 -5.41 -11.93 0.80
C ILE A 237 -5.30 -10.85 1.87
N LEU A 238 -5.71 -11.18 3.09
CA LEU A 238 -5.64 -10.31 4.26
C LEU A 238 -4.50 -10.76 5.17
N PHE A 239 -3.53 -9.90 5.41
CA PHE A 239 -2.41 -10.12 6.33
C PHE A 239 -2.65 -9.38 7.64
N SER A 240 -2.68 -10.12 8.75
CA SER A 240 -2.96 -9.59 10.09
C SER A 240 -4.11 -8.56 10.05
N PRO A 241 -5.31 -8.93 9.58
CA PRO A 241 -6.41 -7.98 9.45
C PRO A 241 -6.78 -7.37 10.80
N ASP A 242 -6.77 -6.05 10.87
CA ASP A 242 -7.25 -5.30 12.03
C ASP A 242 -8.77 -5.07 11.89
N ILE A 243 -9.51 -6.17 12.01
CA ILE A 243 -10.97 -6.25 11.92
C ILE A 243 -11.43 -7.14 13.07
N ASP A 244 -12.39 -6.64 13.84
CA ASP A 244 -13.09 -7.45 14.82
C ASP A 244 -13.82 -8.61 14.12
N VAL A 245 -13.85 -9.80 14.73
CA VAL A 245 -14.39 -11.02 14.11
C VAL A 245 -15.89 -10.89 13.84
N ASP A 246 -16.65 -10.31 14.77
CA ASP A 246 -18.10 -10.13 14.60
C ASP A 246 -18.38 -9.08 13.52
N VAL A 247 -17.58 -8.00 13.49
CA VAL A 247 -17.63 -7.02 12.40
C VAL A 247 -17.34 -7.68 11.04
N PHE A 248 -16.32 -8.53 10.95
CA PHE A 248 -15.99 -9.24 9.72
C PHE A 248 -17.14 -10.16 9.28
N HIS A 249 -17.78 -10.88 10.22
CA HIS A 249 -18.93 -11.73 9.90
C HIS A 249 -20.10 -10.94 9.33
N GLU A 250 -20.45 -9.81 9.93
CA GLU A 250 -21.51 -8.92 9.43
C GLU A 250 -21.16 -8.35 8.04
N GLN A 251 -19.90 -7.94 7.84
CA GLN A 251 -19.43 -7.45 6.54
C GLN A 251 -19.47 -8.55 5.47
N ALA A 252 -19.01 -9.76 5.79
CA ALA A 252 -19.01 -10.90 4.88
C ALA A 252 -20.44 -11.31 4.50
N ALA A 253 -21.35 -11.35 5.48
CA ALA A 253 -22.77 -11.63 5.23
C ALA A 253 -23.40 -10.58 4.30
N ALA A 254 -23.07 -9.30 4.50
CA ALA A 254 -23.54 -8.22 3.63
C ALA A 254 -22.93 -8.25 2.22
N ILE A 255 -21.69 -8.75 2.07
CA ILE A 255 -21.07 -8.98 0.76
C ILE A 255 -21.75 -10.16 0.03
N GLY A 256 -22.13 -11.21 0.76
CA GLY A 256 -22.65 -12.45 0.19
C GLY A 256 -21.52 -13.36 -0.27
N GLU A 257 -21.43 -13.61 -1.57
CA GLU A 257 -20.38 -14.48 -2.13
C GLU A 257 -19.03 -13.74 -2.17
N LEU A 258 -18.13 -14.09 -1.25
CA LEU A 258 -16.78 -13.52 -1.20
C LEU A 258 -15.95 -13.94 -2.43
N PRO A 259 -15.11 -13.03 -2.99
CA PRO A 259 -14.18 -13.38 -4.05
C PRO A 259 -13.25 -14.54 -3.64
N GLN A 260 -13.07 -15.51 -4.53
CA GLN A 260 -12.29 -16.72 -4.24
C GLN A 260 -10.96 -16.75 -5.00
N PRO A 261 -9.84 -17.17 -4.37
CA PRO A 261 -9.76 -17.53 -2.96
C PRO A 261 -9.78 -16.30 -2.03
N PHE A 262 -10.43 -16.44 -0.88
CA PHE A 262 -10.36 -15.46 0.21
C PHE A 262 -9.48 -16.00 1.33
N VAL A 263 -8.27 -15.46 1.48
CA VAL A 263 -7.24 -15.99 2.39
C VAL A 263 -6.96 -15.00 3.51
N ILE A 264 -6.95 -15.49 4.75
CA ILE A 264 -6.62 -14.70 5.94
C ILE A 264 -5.38 -15.29 6.61
N PHE A 265 -4.32 -14.50 6.70
CA PHE A 265 -3.12 -14.82 7.46
C PHE A 265 -3.13 -14.08 8.80
N THR A 266 -3.05 -14.83 9.90
CA THR A 266 -2.91 -14.27 11.26
C THR A 266 -1.73 -14.91 11.97
N SER A 267 -1.27 -14.28 13.07
CA SER A 267 -0.23 -14.82 13.92
C SER A 267 -0.61 -14.69 15.38
N LYS A 268 -0.54 -15.80 16.13
CA LYS A 268 -0.73 -15.78 17.60
C LYS A 268 0.32 -14.94 18.35
N ARG A 269 1.38 -14.51 17.67
CA ARG A 269 2.45 -13.65 18.22
C ARG A 269 2.21 -12.16 17.94
N ASP A 270 1.18 -11.81 17.19
CA ASP A 270 0.84 -10.44 16.87
C ASP A 270 0.12 -9.80 18.07
N LYS A 271 0.89 -9.13 18.94
CA LYS A 271 0.34 -8.49 20.15
C LYS A 271 -0.58 -7.30 19.86
N ALA A 272 -0.54 -6.75 18.65
CA ALA A 272 -1.43 -5.66 18.27
C ALA A 272 -2.87 -6.15 18.03
N LEU A 273 -3.03 -7.44 17.71
CA LEU A 273 -4.30 -8.10 17.41
C LEU A 273 -4.59 -9.30 18.33
N ALA A 274 -3.84 -9.43 19.43
CA ALA A 274 -3.94 -10.54 20.39
C ALA A 274 -5.03 -10.32 21.44
#